data_AF-A0AA38BXH3-F1
#
_entry.id   AF-A0AA38BXH3-F1
#
_cell.length_a   1.000
_cell.length_b   1.000
_cell.length_c   1.000
_cell.angle_alpha   90.00
_cell.angle_beta   90.00
_cell.angle_gamma   90.00
#
_symmetry.space_group_name_H-M   'P 1'
#
loop_
_entity.id
_entity.type
_entity.pdbx_description
1 polymer ?
#
loop_
_entity_poly.entity_id
_entity_poly.type
_entity_poly.pdbx_seq_one_letter_code
_entity_poly.pdbx_strand_id
1 'polypeptide(L)'
;MEETLHQRIIGQHDAVKAISRAIRRARVGLNNPNRPIASFIFSGPTGVGKSELAKTLAAYYFGSEEAMVRLDMSEYMERHTVSKLIGSPPGYVGYTEG
;
A
#
# COMPACT_ATOMS: atom_id res chain seq x y z
N MET A 1 -12.34 -7.84 -11.76
CA MET A 1 -11.56 -7.35 -10.60
C MET A 1 -12.39 -6.36 -9.81
N GLU A 2 -12.95 -5.35 -10.48
CA GLU A 2 -13.87 -4.36 -9.92
C GLU A 2 -15.01 -5.03 -9.15
N GLU A 3 -15.70 -5.99 -9.77
CA GLU A 3 -16.75 -6.79 -9.12
C GLU A 3 -16.24 -7.52 -7.86
N THR A 4 -15.06 -8.13 -7.94
CA THR A 4 -14.42 -8.83 -6.81
C THR A 4 -14.11 -7.86 -5.67
N LEU A 5 -13.56 -6.68 -5.97
CA LEU A 5 -13.31 -5.65 -4.97
C LEU A 5 -14.62 -5.11 -4.38
N HIS A 6 -15.68 -4.99 -5.20
CA HIS A 6 -17.00 -4.55 -4.77
C HIS A 6 -17.76 -5.55 -3.89
N GLN A 7 -17.30 -6.80 -3.77
CA GLN A 7 -17.83 -7.73 -2.77
C GLN A 7 -17.55 -7.25 -1.33
N ARG A 8 -16.51 -6.43 -1.13
CA ARG A 8 -16.13 -5.87 0.17
C ARG A 8 -16.22 -4.34 0.23
N ILE A 9 -15.96 -3.68 -0.89
CA ILE A 9 -15.92 -2.21 -0.99
C ILE A 9 -17.22 -1.69 -1.58
N ILE A 10 -18.05 -1.08 -0.75
CA ILE A 10 -19.28 -0.41 -1.17
C ILE A 10 -18.95 1.03 -1.61
N GLY A 11 -19.42 1.43 -2.79
CA GLY A 11 -19.11 2.75 -3.37
C GLY A 11 -17.67 2.84 -3.89
N GLN A 12 -17.06 4.03 -3.84
CA GLN A 12 -15.67 4.27 -4.28
C GLN A 12 -15.38 3.84 -5.73
N HIS A 13 -16.38 3.89 -6.63
CA HIS A 13 -16.30 3.31 -7.98
C HIS A 13 -15.11 3.82 -8.79
N ASP A 14 -14.82 5.13 -8.72
CA ASP A 14 -13.70 5.71 -9.46
C ASP A 14 -12.34 5.23 -8.93
N ALA A 15 -12.19 5.11 -7.62
CA ALA A 15 -10.97 4.57 -7.00
C ALA A 15 -10.77 3.10 -7.39
N VAL A 16 -11.82 2.28 -7.28
CA VAL A 16 -11.79 0.86 -7.66
C VAL A 16 -11.44 0.69 -9.14
N LYS A 17 -12.01 1.51 -10.02
CA LYS A 17 -11.72 1.52 -11.46
C LYS A 17 -10.28 1.93 -11.75
N ALA A 18 -9.77 2.98 -11.09
CA ALA A 18 -8.40 3.45 -11.25
C ALA A 18 -7.37 2.38 -10.85
N ILE A 19 -7.60 1.72 -9.72
CA ILE A 19 -6.75 0.63 -9.22
C ILE A 19 -6.78 -0.56 -10.19
N SER A 20 -7.97 -0.99 -10.59
CA SER A 20 -8.14 -2.11 -11.51
C SER A 20 -7.45 -1.87 -12.85
N ARG A 21 -7.52 -0.64 -13.37
CA ARG A 21 -6.81 -0.24 -14.59
C ARG A 21 -5.29 -0.31 -14.41
N ALA A 22 -4.74 0.14 -13.28
CA ALA A 22 -3.30 0.10 -13.03
C ALA A 22 -2.77 -1.34 -12.95
N ILE A 23 -3.49 -2.23 -12.25
CA ILE A 23 -3.08 -3.63 -12.08
C ILE A 23 -3.17 -4.40 -13.40
N ARG A 24 -4.22 -4.17 -14.20
CA ARG A 24 -4.35 -4.79 -15.53
C ARG A 24 -3.16 -4.43 -16.42
N ARG A 25 -2.71 -3.17 -16.43
CA ARG A 25 -1.54 -2.74 -17.23
C ARG A 25 -0.27 -3.48 -16.79
N ALA A 26 -0.03 -3.61 -15.50
CA ALA A 26 1.15 -4.30 -15.00
C ALA A 26 1.14 -5.80 -15.32
N ARG A 27 -0.02 -6.47 -15.26
CA ARG A 27 -0.16 -7.90 -15.63
C ARG A 27 0.19 -8.20 -17.09
N VAL A 28 0.02 -7.22 -17.99
CA VAL A 28 0.37 -7.37 -19.42
C VAL A 28 1.74 -6.80 -19.76
N GLY A 29 2.57 -6.49 -18.75
CA GLY A 29 3.92 -5.95 -18.94
C GLY A 29 3.96 -4.51 -19.47
N LEU A 30 2.84 -3.78 -19.44
CA LEU A 30 2.77 -2.37 -19.84
C LEU A 30 3.10 -1.45 -18.65
N ASN A 31 4.18 -1.74 -17.95
CA ASN A 31 4.72 -0.95 -16.84
C ASN A 31 6.23 -0.76 -16.99
N ASN A 32 6.72 0.34 -16.45
CA ASN A 32 8.16 0.59 -16.38
C ASN A 32 8.78 -0.33 -15.30
N PRO A 33 9.78 -1.16 -15.62
CA PRO A 33 10.39 -2.08 -14.65
C PRO A 33 11.11 -1.34 -13.50
N ASN A 34 11.49 -0.08 -13.69
CA ASN A 34 12.15 0.75 -12.68
C ASN A 34 11.16 1.53 -11.80
N ARG A 35 9.86 1.21 -11.85
CA ARG A 35 8.83 1.88 -11.05
C ARG A 35 7.91 0.86 -10.39
N PRO A 36 7.32 1.19 -9.22
CA PRO A 36 6.27 0.36 -8.64
C PRO A 36 5.14 0.10 -9.64
N ILE A 37 4.54 -1.10 -9.56
CA ILE A 37 3.37 -1.50 -10.35
C ILE A 37 2.28 -0.43 -10.34
N ALA A 38 2.00 0.10 -9.15
CA ALA A 38 1.14 1.25 -8.95
C ALA A 38 1.51 1.96 -7.63
N SER A 39 1.27 3.27 -7.59
CA SER A 39 1.38 4.08 -6.38
C SER A 39 0.09 4.87 -6.24
N PHE A 40 -0.55 4.77 -5.07
CA PHE A 40 -1.85 5.41 -4.80
C PHE A 40 -1.76 6.26 -3.54
N ILE A 41 -2.49 7.37 -3.54
CA ILE A 41 -2.75 8.16 -2.33
C ILE A 41 -4.27 8.14 -2.12
N PHE A 42 -4.70 7.55 -1.02
CA PHE A 42 -6.10 7.56 -0.60
C PHE A 42 -6.30 8.69 0.40
N SER A 43 -7.11 9.69 0.02
CA SER A 43 -7.44 10.83 0.87
C SER A 43 -8.95 10.94 1.04
N GLY A 44 -9.39 11.41 2.21
CA GLY A 44 -10.81 11.55 2.56
C GLY A 44 -11.03 11.45 4.08
N PRO A 45 -12.29 11.58 4.55
CA PRO A 45 -12.63 11.46 5.97
C PRO A 45 -12.27 10.10 6.58
N THR A 46 -12.17 10.03 7.92
CA THR A 46 -11.97 8.76 8.62
C THR A 46 -13.19 7.84 8.44
N GLY A 47 -12.97 6.53 8.40
CA GLY A 47 -14.05 5.53 8.29
C GLY A 47 -14.57 5.24 6.87
N VAL A 48 -14.16 6.00 5.84
CA VAL A 48 -14.68 5.83 4.45
C VAL A 48 -14.10 4.64 3.67
N GLY A 49 -13.34 3.74 4.32
CA GLY A 49 -12.82 2.51 3.71
C GLY A 49 -11.43 2.59 3.06
N LYS A 50 -10.64 3.65 3.31
CA LYS A 50 -9.28 3.80 2.75
C LYS A 50 -8.37 2.59 3.07
N SER A 51 -8.30 2.21 4.34
CA SER A 51 -7.48 1.06 4.78
C SER A 51 -8.08 -0.27 4.35
N GLU A 52 -9.41 -0.36 4.30
CA GLU A 52 -10.13 -1.56 3.86
C GLU A 52 -9.86 -1.88 2.39
N LEU A 53 -9.78 -0.84 1.56
CA LEU A 53 -9.46 -0.97 0.15
C LEU A 53 -8.01 -1.45 -0.08
N ALA A 54 -7.05 -1.02 0.75
CA ALA A 54 -5.69 -1.55 0.74
C ALA A 54 -5.64 -3.04 1.15
N LYS A 55 -6.35 -3.43 2.21
CA LYS A 55 -6.44 -4.83 2.67
C LYS A 55 -7.09 -5.73 1.62
N THR A 56 -8.22 -5.30 1.06
CA THR A 56 -8.93 -6.04 0.01
C THR A 56 -8.03 -6.23 -1.22
N LEU A 57 -7.20 -5.24 -1.53
CA LEU A 57 -6.25 -5.35 -2.62
C LEU A 57 -5.15 -6.39 -2.32
N ALA A 58 -4.62 -6.42 -1.09
CA ALA A 58 -3.65 -7.44 -0.67
C ALA A 58 -4.25 -8.85 -0.78
N ALA A 59 -5.47 -9.04 -0.26
CA ALA A 59 -6.19 -10.31 -0.38
C ALA A 59 -6.42 -10.72 -1.84
N TYR A 60 -6.82 -9.79 -2.71
CA TYR A 60 -7.07 -10.07 -4.13
C TYR A 60 -5.79 -10.43 -4.90
N TYR A 61 -4.69 -9.70 -4.64
CA TYR A 61 -3.48 -9.82 -5.45
C TYR A 61 -2.48 -10.85 -4.91
N PHE A 62 -2.37 -10.99 -3.59
CA PHE A 62 -1.43 -11.87 -2.89
C PHE A 62 -2.13 -13.03 -2.16
N GLY A 63 -3.46 -13.12 -2.19
CA GLY A 63 -4.23 -14.22 -1.61
C GLY A 63 -4.53 -14.08 -0.12
N SER A 64 -3.99 -13.06 0.55
CA SER A 64 -4.13 -12.86 2.00
C SER A 64 -3.95 -11.38 2.35
N GLU A 65 -4.66 -10.92 3.38
CA GLU A 65 -4.47 -9.55 3.91
C GLU A 65 -3.15 -9.42 4.67
N GLU A 66 -2.71 -10.51 5.28
CA GLU A 66 -1.47 -10.63 6.05
C GLU A 66 -0.22 -10.48 5.19
N ALA A 67 -0.34 -10.67 3.88
CA ALA A 67 0.73 -10.35 2.92
C ALA A 67 1.01 -8.83 2.80
N MET A 68 0.15 -7.97 3.37
CA MET A 68 0.36 -6.53 3.41
C MET A 68 1.39 -6.15 4.47
N VAL A 69 2.52 -5.60 4.04
CA VAL A 69 3.42 -4.88 4.95
C VAL A 69 2.76 -3.57 5.35
N ARG A 70 2.37 -3.46 6.64
CA ARG A 70 1.72 -2.27 7.20
C ARG A 70 2.70 -1.50 8.08
N LEU A 71 2.86 -0.22 7.78
CA LEU A 71 3.62 0.72 8.61
C LEU A 71 2.65 1.70 9.28
N ASP A 72 2.69 1.80 10.60
CA ASP A 72 1.91 2.82 11.33
C ASP A 72 2.66 4.14 11.34
N MET A 73 2.25 5.08 10.47
CA MET A 73 2.91 6.38 10.34
C MET A 73 2.88 7.22 11.62
N SER A 74 1.99 6.91 12.57
CA SER A 74 1.95 7.60 13.86
C SER A 74 3.22 7.33 14.68
N GLU A 75 3.91 6.21 14.44
CA GLU A 75 5.18 5.87 15.08
C GLU A 75 6.38 6.66 14.52
N TYR A 76 6.19 7.36 13.39
CA TYR A 76 7.24 8.05 12.63
C TYR A 76 7.09 9.58 12.64
N MET A 77 6.30 10.14 13.57
CA MET A 77 6.04 11.58 13.64
C MET A 77 7.26 12.42 14.06
N GLU A 78 8.18 11.83 14.82
CA GLU A 78 9.35 12.52 15.34
C GLU A 78 10.58 12.29 14.45
N ARG A 79 11.41 13.32 14.28
CA ARG A 79 12.55 13.26 13.34
C ARG A 79 13.49 12.08 13.60
N HIS A 80 13.68 11.70 14.86
CA HIS A 80 14.61 10.63 15.22
C HIS A 80 14.01 9.23 15.03
N THR A 81 12.68 9.08 14.96
CA THR A 81 12.04 7.77 14.74
C THR A 81 12.08 7.33 13.28
N VAL A 82 12.43 8.21 12.35
CA VAL A 82 12.71 7.87 10.94
C VAL A 82 13.81 6.81 10.81
N SER A 83 14.79 6.79 11.72
CA SER A 83 15.85 5.78 11.76
C SER A 83 15.32 4.34 11.85
N LYS A 84 14.12 4.13 12.43
CA LYS A 84 13.47 2.81 12.46
C LYS A 84 13.06 2.30 11.07
N LEU A 85 12.86 3.21 10.11
CA LEU A 85 12.46 2.86 8.73
C LEU A 85 13.67 2.69 7.80
N ILE A 86 14.70 3.51 7.97
CA ILE A 86 15.86 3.57 7.06
C ILE A 86 17.15 2.98 7.63
N GLY A 87 17.11 2.50 8.88
CA GLY A 87 18.27 2.05 9.63
C GLY A 87 18.98 3.17 10.39
N SER A 88 19.72 2.80 11.43
CA SER A 88 20.61 3.72 12.14
C SER A 88 21.78 4.15 11.25
N PRO A 89 22.32 5.37 11.39
CA PRO A 89 23.56 5.77 10.71
C PRO A 89 24.75 4.89 11.13
N PRO A 90 25.79 4.76 10.28
CA PRO A 90 27.02 4.08 10.65
C PRO A 90 27.60 4.61 11.98
N GLY A 91 27.92 3.70 12.90
CA GLY A 91 28.47 4.04 14.22
C GLY A 91 27.44 4.25 15.35
N TYR A 92 26.14 4.10 15.07
CA TYR A 92 25.09 4.11 16.09
C TYR A 92 24.53 2.69 16.35
N VAL A 93 24.01 2.47 17.56
CA VAL A 93 23.31 1.21 17.92
C VAL A 93 22.16 0.97 16.94
N GLY A 94 22.07 -0.24 16.37
CA GLY A 94 21.09 -0.62 15.34
C GLY A 94 21.58 -0.56 13.89
N TYR A 95 22.84 -0.15 13.63
CA TYR A 95 23.40 -0.13 12.26
C TYR A 95 23.52 -1.51 11.62
N THR A 96 23.76 -2.57 12.41
CA THR A 96 23.94 -3.95 11.94
C THR A 96 22.63 -4.75 11.83
N GLU A 97 21.49 -4.16 12.20
CA GLU A 97 20.18 -4.83 12.20
C GLU A 97 19.33 -4.51 10.95
N GLY A 98 19.85 -3.68 10.04
CA GLY A 98 19.20 -3.28 8.78
C GLY A 98 19.58 -4.12 7.57
#